data_AF-A0A2D4Y916-F1
#
_entry.id   AF-A0A2D4Y916-F1
#
_cell.length_a   1.000
_cell.length_b   1.000
_cell.length_c   1.000
_cell.angle_alpha   90.00
_cell.angle_beta   90.00
_cell.angle_gamma   90.00
#
_symmetry.space_group_name_H-M   'P 1'
#
loop_
_entity.id
_entity.type
_entity.pdbx_description
1 polymer ?
#
loop_
_entity_poly.entity_id
_entity_poly.type
_entity_poly.pdbx_seq_one_letter_code
_entity_poly.pdbx_strand_id
1 'polypeptide(L)'
;MKFKYLLYFASLFCFTNCSYNSEDDLTEDAIVEEFVTYEGNIKSIIDTNCISCHSSPPINGAPMPLITYDDVKNAVENRDLIGRISTTDAGFVMPFGGPRLPQNLIDLVIQWEQEGLLEN
;
A
#
# COMPACT_ATOMS: atom_id res chain seq x y z
N MET A 1 48.06 -39.73 17.76
CA MET A 1 47.31 -40.37 16.66
C MET A 1 46.78 -41.71 17.15
N LYS A 2 45.46 -41.89 17.25
CA LYS A 2 44.86 -43.19 17.55
C LYS A 2 43.69 -43.40 16.59
N PHE A 3 43.99 -44.21 15.58
CA PHE A 3 43.11 -44.69 14.54
C PHE A 3 42.03 -45.59 15.19
N LYS A 4 40.76 -45.30 14.97
CA LYS A 4 39.65 -46.13 15.46
C LYS A 4 38.53 -46.14 14.42
N TYR A 5 38.84 -46.66 13.24
CA TYR A 5 37.81 -47.17 12.34
C TYR A 5 37.52 -48.61 12.74
N LEU A 6 36.30 -48.93 13.18
CA LEU A 6 35.70 -50.21 12.85
C LEU A 6 34.20 -50.22 13.22
N LEU A 7 33.38 -50.30 12.17
CA LEU A 7 32.12 -51.05 12.05
C LEU A 7 31.03 -50.85 13.11
N TYR A 8 29.83 -50.45 12.70
CA TYR A 8 28.63 -51.24 13.03
C TYR A 8 27.44 -50.92 12.11
N PHE A 9 27.02 -51.99 11.43
CA PHE A 9 25.68 -52.37 10.97
C PHE A 9 24.90 -51.59 9.89
N ALA A 10 24.65 -52.36 8.84
CA ALA A 10 23.67 -52.17 7.80
C ALA A 10 22.22 -52.36 8.29
N SER A 11 21.32 -51.82 7.47
CA SER A 11 19.92 -52.25 7.27
C SER A 11 18.90 -51.91 8.37
N LEU A 12 18.07 -50.89 8.09
CA LEU A 12 16.64 -51.18 7.96
C LEU A 12 15.97 -50.21 6.99
N PHE A 13 15.65 -50.77 5.84
CA PHE A 13 14.74 -50.22 4.85
C PHE A 13 13.32 -50.31 5.42
N CYS A 14 12.70 -49.18 5.73
CA CYS A 14 11.26 -49.09 5.90
C CYS A 14 10.71 -48.21 4.79
N PHE A 15 10.01 -48.84 3.85
CA PHE A 15 9.15 -48.18 2.89
C PHE A 15 8.07 -47.40 3.63
N THR A 16 8.05 -46.08 3.49
CA THR A 16 6.83 -45.30 3.67
C THR A 16 6.49 -44.68 2.32
N ASN A 17 5.69 -45.40 1.52
CA ASN A 17 4.91 -44.80 0.45
C ASN A 17 3.84 -43.93 1.13
N CYS A 18 4.19 -42.69 1.46
CA CYS A 18 3.18 -41.66 1.65
C CYS A 18 2.71 -41.24 0.26
N SER A 19 1.62 -41.82 -0.21
CA SER A 19 0.80 -41.17 -1.21
C SER A 19 0.21 -39.91 -0.56
N TYR A 20 0.85 -38.77 -0.80
CA TYR A 20 0.31 -37.45 -0.49
C TYR A 20 -0.80 -37.18 -1.51
N ASN A 21 -2.04 -37.42 -1.12
CA ASN A 21 -3.19 -36.89 -1.85
C ASN A 21 -3.41 -35.47 -1.36
N SER A 22 -2.84 -34.49 -2.06
CA SER A 22 -3.26 -33.10 -1.89
C SER A 22 -4.65 -32.99 -2.48
N GLU A 23 -5.65 -32.65 -1.67
CA GLU A 23 -6.90 -32.14 -2.23
C GLU A 23 -6.64 -30.70 -2.68
N ASP A 24 -6.06 -30.59 -3.87
CA ASP A 24 -5.70 -29.35 -4.55
C ASP A 24 -6.90 -28.77 -5.32
N ASP A 25 -8.10 -28.97 -4.79
CA ASP A 25 -9.35 -28.53 -5.41
C ASP A 25 -10.45 -28.56 -4.35
N LEU A 26 -10.80 -27.41 -3.77
CA LEU A 26 -12.18 -27.02 -3.40
C LEU A 26 -12.20 -25.60 -2.81
N THR A 27 -11.68 -24.63 -3.55
CA THR A 27 -12.22 -23.27 -3.75
C THR A 27 -11.27 -22.58 -4.71
N GLU A 28 -11.70 -22.27 -5.93
CA GLU A 28 -11.15 -21.11 -6.63
C GLU A 28 -11.42 -19.92 -5.72
N ASP A 29 -10.41 -19.53 -4.95
CA ASP A 29 -10.42 -18.27 -4.23
C ASP A 29 -10.47 -17.21 -5.33
N ALA A 30 -11.68 -16.72 -5.62
CA ALA A 30 -11.84 -15.57 -6.49
C ALA A 30 -11.03 -14.47 -5.81
N ILE A 31 -9.85 -14.15 -6.35
CA ILE A 31 -9.02 -13.06 -5.88
C ILE A 31 -9.86 -11.81 -6.08
N VAL A 32 -10.60 -11.42 -5.04
CA VAL A 32 -11.19 -10.08 -4.96
C VAL A 32 -10.00 -9.19 -4.65
N GLU A 33 -9.29 -8.74 -5.70
CA GLU A 33 -8.40 -7.61 -5.55
C GLU A 33 -9.29 -6.43 -5.14
N GLU A 34 -9.25 -6.07 -3.86
CA GLU A 34 -9.95 -4.91 -3.34
C GLU A 34 -9.22 -3.67 -3.86
N PHE A 35 -9.73 -3.12 -4.97
CA PHE A 35 -9.23 -1.87 -5.54
C PHE A 35 -9.36 -0.72 -4.54
N VAL A 36 -8.38 0.17 -4.58
CA VAL A 36 -8.43 1.46 -3.90
C VAL A 36 -9.26 2.41 -4.74
N THR A 37 -10.26 3.03 -4.13
CA THR A 37 -11.14 3.98 -4.79
C THR A 37 -11.16 5.30 -4.04
N TYR A 38 -11.57 6.37 -4.74
CA TYR A 38 -11.65 7.69 -4.13
C TYR A 38 -12.63 7.68 -2.97
N GLU A 39 -13.87 7.24 -3.21
CA GLU A 39 -14.91 7.22 -2.18
C GLU A 39 -14.61 6.21 -1.06
N GLY A 40 -14.03 5.05 -1.40
CA GLY A 40 -13.73 3.99 -0.44
C GLY A 40 -12.55 4.30 0.49
N ASN A 41 -11.53 4.99 -0.02
CA ASN A 41 -10.25 5.10 0.67
C ASN A 41 -9.72 6.54 0.73
N ILE A 42 -9.59 7.19 -0.43
CA ILE A 42 -8.81 8.43 -0.55
C ILE A 42 -9.53 9.64 0.03
N LYS A 43 -10.85 9.72 -0.13
CA LYS A 43 -11.65 10.85 0.33
C LYS A 43 -11.47 11.11 1.83
N SER A 44 -11.47 10.05 2.65
CA SER A 44 -11.27 10.17 4.09
C SER A 44 -9.90 10.75 4.47
N ILE A 45 -8.85 10.41 3.70
CA ILE A 45 -7.49 10.91 3.88
C ILE A 45 -7.47 12.42 3.58
N ILE A 46 -8.07 12.82 2.47
CA ILE A 46 -8.12 14.22 2.02
C ILE A 46 -8.96 15.08 2.98
N ASP A 47 -10.15 14.62 3.35
CA ASP A 47 -11.06 15.34 4.25
C ASP A 47 -10.41 15.59 5.62
N THR A 48 -9.69 14.60 6.13
CA THR A 48 -9.08 14.66 7.46
C THR A 48 -7.81 15.51 7.48
N ASN A 49 -6.98 15.42 6.45
CA ASN A 49 -5.61 15.96 6.50
C ASN A 49 -5.41 17.20 5.64
N CYS A 50 -6.22 17.45 4.61
CA CYS A 50 -5.88 18.41 3.56
C CYS A 50 -6.83 19.61 3.49
N ILE A 51 -8.14 19.40 3.67
CA ILE A 51 -9.18 20.40 3.36
C ILE A 51 -9.08 21.67 4.22
N SER A 52 -8.50 21.59 5.43
CA SER A 52 -8.34 22.77 6.30
C SER A 52 -7.58 23.92 5.63
N CYS A 53 -6.66 23.62 4.70
CA CYS A 53 -5.99 24.62 3.86
C CYS A 53 -6.45 24.55 2.40
N HIS A 54 -6.70 23.35 1.88
CA HIS A 54 -7.13 23.10 0.50
C HIS A 54 -8.66 23.16 0.32
N SER A 55 -9.31 24.12 0.98
CA SER A 55 -10.74 24.40 0.84
C SER A 55 -11.06 25.15 -0.47
N SER A 56 -12.33 25.54 -0.67
CA SER A 56 -12.75 26.40 -1.77
C SER A 56 -13.44 27.67 -1.22
N PRO A 57 -12.82 28.86 -1.33
CA PRO A 57 -11.50 29.11 -1.90
C PRO A 57 -10.35 28.58 -1.02
N PRO A 58 -9.18 28.24 -1.59
CA PRO A 58 -8.02 27.81 -0.82
C PRO A 58 -7.55 28.89 0.17
N ILE A 59 -7.03 28.45 1.31
CA ILE A 59 -6.53 29.35 2.36
C ILE A 59 -5.11 28.97 2.79
N ASN A 60 -4.47 29.83 3.59
CA ASN A 60 -3.14 29.59 4.15
C ASN A 60 -2.05 29.26 3.12
N GLY A 61 -2.18 29.80 1.90
CA GLY A 61 -1.21 29.63 0.82
C GLY A 61 -1.36 28.34 0.02
N ALA A 62 -2.42 27.55 0.24
CA ALA A 62 -2.75 26.43 -0.65
C ALA A 62 -3.06 26.95 -2.07
N PRO A 63 -2.47 26.36 -3.13
CA PRO A 63 -2.61 26.88 -4.49
C PRO A 63 -3.84 26.33 -5.23
N MET A 64 -4.55 25.34 -4.67
CA MET A 64 -5.72 24.68 -5.27
C MET A 64 -6.64 24.08 -4.20
N PRO A 65 -7.95 23.94 -4.48
CA PRO A 65 -8.85 23.14 -3.66
C PRO A 65 -8.56 21.64 -3.84
N LEU A 66 -8.94 20.83 -2.86
CA LEU A 66 -8.90 19.36 -2.88
C LEU A 66 -10.22 18.79 -2.33
N ILE A 67 -11.38 19.35 -2.73
CA ILE A 67 -12.67 19.06 -2.09
C ILE A 67 -13.54 18.07 -2.88
N THR A 68 -13.16 17.76 -4.11
CA THR A 68 -13.84 16.81 -4.99
C THR A 68 -12.88 15.73 -5.51
N TYR A 69 -13.43 14.64 -6.06
CA TYR A 69 -12.67 13.64 -6.81
C TYR A 69 -11.81 14.28 -7.90
N ASP A 70 -12.42 15.13 -8.74
CA ASP A 70 -11.73 15.77 -9.86
C ASP A 70 -10.58 16.69 -9.40
N ASP A 71 -10.74 17.40 -8.28
CA ASP A 71 -9.67 18.22 -7.72
C ASP A 71 -8.47 17.36 -7.31
N VAL A 72 -8.72 16.25 -6.60
CA VAL A 72 -7.68 15.36 -6.08
C VAL A 72 -7.02 14.59 -7.22
N LYS A 73 -7.80 14.10 -8.18
CA LYS A 73 -7.31 13.49 -9.42
C LYS A 73 -6.41 14.45 -10.18
N ASN A 74 -6.86 15.69 -10.40
CA ASN A 74 -6.06 16.72 -11.07
C ASN A 74 -4.75 16.98 -10.33
N ALA A 75 -4.78 16.98 -8.99
CA ALA A 75 -3.60 17.20 -8.18
C ALA A 75 -2.57 16.06 -8.31
N VAL A 76 -3.02 14.82 -8.39
CA VAL A 76 -2.14 13.66 -8.69
C VAL A 76 -1.54 13.81 -10.09
N GLU A 77 -2.38 13.94 -11.12
CA GLU A 77 -1.94 13.87 -12.52
C GLU A 77 -1.11 15.10 -12.96
N ASN A 78 -1.43 16.29 -12.44
CA ASN A 78 -0.93 17.54 -13.01
C ASN A 78 -0.18 18.44 -12.02
N ARG A 79 -0.13 18.08 -10.73
CA ARG A 79 0.41 18.96 -9.67
C ARG A 79 1.32 18.26 -8.68
N ASP A 80 1.76 17.04 -8.99
CA ASP A 80 2.73 16.27 -8.21
C ASP A 80 2.28 16.04 -6.75
N LEU A 81 0.99 15.73 -6.53
CA LEU A 81 0.47 15.49 -5.18
C LEU A 81 1.30 14.44 -4.43
N ILE A 82 1.64 13.33 -5.08
CA ILE A 82 2.41 12.23 -4.49
C ILE A 82 3.81 12.69 -4.07
N GLY A 83 4.52 13.44 -4.91
CA GLY A 83 5.82 14.02 -4.55
C GLY A 83 5.70 14.97 -3.35
N ARG A 84 4.65 15.79 -3.32
CA ARG A 84 4.39 16.73 -2.22
C ARG A 84 4.09 16.04 -0.89
N ILE A 85 3.27 14.99 -0.86
CA ILE A 85 2.95 14.27 0.39
C ILE A 85 4.08 13.32 0.82
N SER A 86 4.91 12.87 -0.13
CA SER A 86 6.03 11.95 0.14
C SER A 86 7.28 12.65 0.69
N THR A 87 7.38 13.97 0.56
CA THR A 87 8.57 14.72 0.97
C THR A 87 8.97 14.46 2.43
N THR A 88 10.28 14.46 2.67
CA THR A 88 10.89 14.38 4.01
C THR A 88 11.53 15.69 4.44
N ASP A 89 11.52 16.71 3.57
CA ASP A 89 11.98 18.04 3.91
C ASP A 89 10.93 18.73 4.81
N ALA A 90 11.31 18.95 6.07
CA ALA A 90 10.46 19.58 7.08
C ALA A 90 9.95 20.98 6.66
N GLY A 91 10.63 21.68 5.75
CA GLY A 91 10.19 22.96 5.21
C GLY A 91 9.08 22.85 4.15
N PHE A 92 8.77 21.65 3.66
CA PHE A 92 7.81 21.45 2.58
C PHE A 92 6.79 20.35 2.83
N VAL A 93 6.86 19.67 3.99
CA VAL A 93 5.86 18.66 4.38
C VAL A 93 4.44 19.22 4.31
N MET A 94 3.52 18.36 3.91
CA MET A 94 2.09 18.63 3.96
C MET A 94 1.42 17.70 4.99
N PRO A 95 0.56 18.23 5.87
CA PRO A 95 0.17 19.65 6.00
C PRO A 95 1.33 20.54 6.48
N PHE A 96 1.44 21.76 5.95
CA PHE A 96 2.54 22.67 6.28
C PHE A 96 2.51 23.07 7.76
N GLY A 97 3.65 22.90 8.44
CA GLY A 97 3.75 23.11 9.90
C GLY A 97 3.09 22.01 10.75
N GLY A 98 2.50 20.99 10.11
CA GLY A 98 1.94 19.81 10.74
C GLY A 98 2.87 18.59 10.66
N PRO A 99 2.45 17.44 11.22
CA PRO A 99 3.17 16.19 11.01
C PRO A 99 3.07 15.76 9.55
N ARG A 100 4.12 15.11 9.04
CA ARG A 100 4.07 14.42 7.74
C ARG A 100 2.98 13.34 7.78
N LEU A 101 2.28 13.16 6.66
CA LEU A 101 1.34 12.07 6.49
C LEU A 101 2.01 10.70 6.76
N PRO A 102 1.36 9.78 7.51
CA PRO A 102 1.84 8.42 7.70
C PRO A 102 2.07 7.70 6.38
N GLN A 103 3.12 6.86 6.32
CA GLN A 103 3.53 6.22 5.08
C GLN A 103 2.43 5.33 4.48
N ASN A 104 1.68 4.59 5.30
CA ASN A 104 0.59 3.74 4.82
C ASN A 104 -0.53 4.52 4.10
N LEU A 105 -0.76 5.79 4.45
CA LEU A 105 -1.75 6.64 3.77
C LEU A 105 -1.21 7.18 2.45
N ILE A 106 0.10 7.46 2.39
CA ILE A 106 0.78 7.83 1.13
C ILE A 106 0.74 6.63 0.17
N ASP A 107 1.01 5.44 0.67
CA ASP A 107 1.01 4.21 -0.12
C ASP A 107 -0.38 3.93 -0.73
N LEU A 108 -1.48 4.23 -0.01
CA LEU A 108 -2.83 4.17 -0.57
C LEU A 108 -3.04 5.13 -1.74
N VAL A 109 -2.54 6.37 -1.65
CA VAL A 109 -2.65 7.34 -2.75
C VAL A 109 -1.82 6.89 -3.96
N ILE A 110 -0.64 6.30 -3.72
CA ILE A 110 0.21 5.73 -4.78
C ILE A 110 -0.49 4.55 -5.44
N GLN A 111 -1.07 3.64 -4.66
CA GLN A 111 -1.82 2.49 -5.18
C GLN A 111 -3.02 2.95 -6.00
N TRP A 112 -3.78 3.93 -5.51
CA TRP A 112 -4.89 4.53 -6.24
C TRP A 112 -4.48 5.13 -7.60
N GLU A 113 -3.31 5.78 -7.68
CA GLU A 113 -2.75 6.24 -8.94
C GLU A 113 -2.44 5.08 -9.89
N GLN A 114 -1.81 4.02 -9.37
CA GLN A 114 -1.42 2.84 -10.15
C GLN A 114 -2.64 2.07 -10.69
N GLU A 115 -3.75 2.09 -9.95
CA GLU A 115 -5.01 1.43 -10.32
C GLU A 115 -5.90 2.30 -11.24
N GLY A 116 -5.44 3.48 -11.63
CA GLY A 116 -6.12 4.32 -12.62
C GLY A 116 -7.08 5.35 -12.04
N LEU A 117 -6.88 5.74 -10.77
CA LEU A 117 -7.61 6.82 -10.10
C LEU A 117 -9.12 6.57 -10.09
N LEU A 118 -9.53 5.36 -9.68
CA LEU A 118 -10.93 4.93 -9.65
C LEU A 118 -11.75 5.78 -8.68
N GLU A 119 -12.94 6.22 -9.10
CA GLU A 119 -13.81 7.02 -8.23
C GLU A 119 -14.56 6.14 -7.22
N ASN A 120 -15.13 5.01 -7.68
CA ASN A 120 -15.98 4.09 -6.93
C ASN A 120 -15.57 2.64 -7.12
#